data_AF-A0A941XFF7-F1
#
_entry.id   AF-A0A941XFF7-F1
#
_cell.length_a   1.000
_cell.length_b   1.000
_cell.length_c   1.000
_cell.angle_alpha   90.00
_cell.angle_beta   90.00
_cell.angle_gamma   90.00
#
_symmetry.space_group_name_H-M   'P 1'
#
loop_
_entity.id
_entity.type
_entity.pdbx_description
1 polymer ?
#
loop_
_entity_poly.entity_id
_entity_poly.type
_entity_poly.pdbx_seq_one_letter_code
_entity_poly.pdbx_strand_id
1 'polypeptide(L)'
;MTTLWGYSISETRSIDYDKNDKTFALYLAEKVPSSKLCIGCGSCTATCTAGNLTEFNIRKLQMLVKRGENQEALNNLSKCMLCGKCLLVCPRGVDTRKMILTLIQYLRK
;
A
#
# COMPACT_ATOMS: atom_id res chain seq x y z
N MET A 1 -33.13 16.38 -15.69
CA MET A 1 -34.03 16.94 -14.66
C MET A 1 -33.32 16.89 -13.32
N THR A 2 -32.72 17.99 -12.90
CA THR A 2 -32.09 18.13 -11.58
C THR A 2 -33.10 18.78 -10.64
N THR A 3 -33.84 17.98 -9.88
CA THR A 3 -34.66 18.48 -8.77
C THR A 3 -33.73 18.90 -7.64
N LEU A 4 -33.52 20.20 -7.50
CA LEU A 4 -32.71 20.81 -6.44
C LEU A 4 -33.48 20.79 -5.11
N TRP A 5 -33.68 19.60 -4.54
CA TRP A 5 -33.94 19.45 -3.11
C TRP A 5 -32.61 19.62 -2.37
N GLY A 6 -32.60 20.25 -1.19
CA GLY A 6 -31.40 20.68 -0.44
C GLY A 6 -30.41 19.58 0.00
N TYR A 7 -30.49 18.38 -0.57
CA TYR A 7 -29.54 17.28 -0.44
C TYR A 7 -29.30 16.66 -1.82
N SER A 8 -28.04 16.51 -2.21
CA SER A 8 -27.63 15.77 -3.40
C SER A 8 -27.31 14.31 -3.03
N ILE A 9 -27.62 13.36 -3.91
CA ILE A 9 -27.08 12.00 -3.79
C ILE A 9 -25.57 12.11 -3.96
N SER A 10 -24.82 11.90 -2.88
CA SER A 10 -23.36 11.87 -2.96
C SER A 10 -22.93 10.65 -3.76
N GLU A 11 -21.90 10.80 -4.60
CA GLU A 11 -21.26 9.65 -5.22
C GLU A 11 -20.77 8.67 -4.15
N THR A 12 -21.08 7.39 -4.35
CA THR A 12 -20.67 6.33 -3.44
C THR A 12 -19.15 6.20 -3.48
N ARG A 13 -18.47 6.25 -2.32
CA ARG A 13 -17.03 5.96 -2.19
C ARG A 13 -16.72 4.46 -2.26
N SER A 14 -17.48 3.71 -3.05
CA SER A 14 -17.31 2.27 -3.24
C SER A 14 -16.16 2.00 -4.18
N ILE A 15 -15.24 1.13 -3.76
CA ILE A 15 -14.17 0.63 -4.61
C ILE A 15 -14.68 -0.65 -5.28
N ASP A 16 -14.60 -0.71 -6.61
CA ASP A 16 -14.91 -1.91 -7.39
C ASP A 16 -13.69 -2.85 -7.38
N TYR A 17 -13.74 -3.89 -6.55
CA TYR A 17 -12.64 -4.83 -6.37
C TYR A 17 -12.45 -5.80 -7.55
N ASP A 18 -13.46 -5.95 -8.40
CA ASP A 18 -13.45 -6.91 -9.51
C ASP A 18 -12.78 -6.30 -10.75
N LYS A 19 -12.84 -4.97 -10.89
CA LYS A 19 -12.13 -4.25 -11.95
C LYS A 19 -10.63 -4.08 -11.69
N ASN A 20 -10.17 -4.25 -10.45
CA ASN A 20 -8.78 -3.97 -10.09
C ASN A 20 -7.82 -5.10 -10.49
N ASP A 21 -6.69 -4.71 -11.10
CA ASP A 21 -5.63 -5.63 -11.47
C ASP A 21 -4.80 -6.07 -10.25
N LYS A 22 -4.89 -7.37 -9.92
CA LYS A 22 -4.20 -8.00 -8.79
C LYS A 22 -2.87 -8.65 -9.17
N THR A 23 -2.42 -8.56 -10.43
CA THR A 23 -1.12 -9.11 -10.88
C THR A 23 0.03 -8.64 -9.99
N PHE A 24 0.03 -7.36 -9.61
CA PHE A 24 1.05 -6.77 -8.75
C PHE A 24 1.07 -7.39 -7.34
N ALA A 25 -0.12 -7.65 -6.77
CA ALA A 25 -0.27 -8.31 -5.47
C ALA A 25 0.18 -9.77 -5.52
N LEU A 26 -0.12 -10.48 -6.61
CA LEU A 26 0.29 -11.87 -6.84
C LEU A 26 1.81 -11.96 -6.99
N TYR A 27 2.43 -11.06 -7.76
CA TYR A 27 3.88 -10.97 -7.90
C TYR A 27 4.56 -10.73 -6.55
N LEU A 28 4.04 -9.79 -5.74
CA LEU A 28 4.56 -9.53 -4.40
C LEU A 28 4.43 -10.75 -3.49
N ALA A 29 3.29 -11.43 -3.54
CA ALA A 29 3.00 -12.62 -2.76
C ALA A 29 3.93 -13.81 -3.10
N GLU A 30 4.38 -13.91 -4.35
CA GLU A 30 5.34 -14.93 -4.81
C GLU A 30 6.76 -14.62 -4.28
N LYS A 31 7.24 -13.38 -4.45
CA LYS A 31 8.61 -13.00 -4.07
C LYS A 31 8.80 -12.74 -2.58
N VAL A 32 7.74 -12.30 -1.90
CA VAL A 32 7.71 -12.00 -0.46
C VAL A 32 6.47 -12.63 0.17
N PRO A 33 6.48 -13.96 0.43
CA PRO A 33 5.33 -14.66 1.02
C PRO A 33 4.90 -14.10 2.38
N SER A 34 5.85 -13.56 3.15
CA SER A 34 5.60 -12.92 4.45
C SER A 34 4.67 -11.71 4.34
N SER A 35 4.55 -11.07 3.17
CA SER A 35 3.60 -9.96 2.93
C SER A 35 2.14 -10.35 3.21
N LYS A 36 1.79 -11.63 3.03
CA LYS A 36 0.45 -12.18 3.33
C LYS A 36 0.10 -12.10 4.82
N LEU A 37 1.10 -12.14 5.69
CA LEU A 37 0.94 -12.09 7.15
C LEU A 37 0.60 -10.69 7.68
N CYS A 38 0.69 -9.66 6.84
CA CYS A 38 0.41 -8.29 7.26
C CYS A 38 -1.05 -8.10 7.64
N ILE A 39 -1.27 -7.74 8.91
CA ILE A 39 -2.58 -7.44 9.51
C ILE A 39 -2.95 -5.94 9.48
N GLY A 40 -2.10 -5.10 8.90
CA GLY A 40 -2.37 -3.67 8.81
C GLY A 40 -2.28 -2.90 10.14
N CYS A 41 -1.51 -3.36 11.12
CA CYS A 41 -1.41 -2.71 12.44
C CYS A 41 -0.78 -1.31 12.42
N GLY A 42 0.09 -1.01 11.44
CA GLY A 42 0.67 0.32 11.28
C GLY A 42 1.97 0.60 12.03
N SER A 43 2.53 -0.36 12.80
CA SER A 43 3.81 -0.19 13.49
C SER A 43 4.95 0.24 12.56
N CYS A 44 4.99 -0.33 11.35
CA CYS A 44 5.97 0.02 10.33
C CYS A 44 5.85 1.48 9.85
N THR A 45 4.63 2.03 9.79
CA THR A 45 4.40 3.44 9.45
C THR A 45 4.84 4.34 10.60
N ALA A 46 4.49 3.99 11.84
CA ALA A 46 4.85 4.79 13.02
C ALA A 46 6.37 4.95 13.21
N THR A 47 7.16 3.92 12.88
CA THR A 47 8.63 4.01 12.97
C THR A 47 9.29 4.65 11.74
N CYS A 48 8.54 4.94 10.67
CA CYS A 48 9.12 5.32 9.39
C CYS A 48 9.59 6.78 9.41
N THR A 49 10.91 7.00 9.30
CA THR A 49 11.47 8.36 9.21
C THR A 49 10.96 9.11 7.96
N ALA A 50 10.80 8.41 6.83
CA ALA A 50 10.22 9.02 5.62
C ALA A 50 8.75 9.42 5.82
N GLY A 51 7.98 8.66 6.58
CA GLY A 51 6.58 8.98 6.90
C GLY A 51 6.41 10.18 7.84
N ASN A 52 7.47 10.58 8.56
CA ASN A 52 7.45 11.79 9.38
C ASN A 52 7.71 13.07 8.56
N LEU A 53 8.43 12.94 7.43
CA LEU A 53 8.81 14.07 6.58
C LEU A 53 7.97 14.16 5.30
N THR A 54 7.26 13.10 4.94
CA THR A 54 6.46 12.97 3.72
C THR A 54 5.21 12.14 3.99
N GLU A 55 4.27 12.11 3.05
CA GLU A 55 3.06 11.28 3.14
C GLU A 55 3.31 9.75 2.96
N PHE A 56 4.56 9.29 3.09
CA PHE A 56 4.90 7.89 2.92
C PHE A 56 4.32 7.02 4.04
N ASN A 57 3.47 6.07 3.68
CA ASN A 57 2.79 5.22 4.64
C ASN A 57 2.82 3.76 4.20
N ILE A 58 3.63 2.94 4.88
CA ILE A 58 3.84 1.53 4.54
C ILE A 58 2.56 0.71 4.73
N ARG A 59 1.78 0.99 5.78
CA ARG A 59 0.46 0.37 5.98
C ARG A 59 -0.51 0.70 4.82
N LYS A 60 -0.55 1.97 4.39
CA LYS A 60 -1.38 2.39 3.25
C LYS A 60 -0.92 1.72 1.96
N LEU A 61 0.39 1.70 1.70
CA LEU A 61 0.99 1.00 0.57
C LEU A 61 0.55 -0.47 0.51
N GLN A 62 0.64 -1.19 1.63
CA GLN A 62 0.24 -2.60 1.69
C GLN A 62 -1.26 -2.80 1.41
N MET A 63 -2.09 -1.87 1.86
CA MET A 63 -3.53 -1.89 1.59
C MET A 63 -3.81 -1.63 0.10
N LEU A 64 -3.18 -0.63 -0.51
CA LEU A 64 -3.34 -0.29 -1.93
C LEU A 64 -2.94 -1.46 -2.83
N VAL A 65 -1.78 -2.08 -2.56
CA VAL A 65 -1.31 -3.25 -3.32
C VAL A 65 -2.30 -4.41 -3.20
N LYS A 66 -2.81 -4.71 -1.99
CA LYS A 66 -3.82 -5.76 -1.80
C LYS A 66 -5.14 -5.49 -2.53
N ARG A 67 -5.50 -4.21 -2.70
CA ARG A 67 -6.68 -3.79 -3.44
C ARG A 67 -6.48 -3.76 -4.96
N GLY A 68 -5.25 -3.84 -5.45
CA GLY A 68 -4.93 -3.64 -6.86
C GLY A 68 -4.92 -2.16 -7.29
N GLU A 69 -4.89 -1.23 -6.33
CA GLU A 69 -4.75 0.23 -6.56
C GLU A 69 -3.29 0.58 -6.83
N ASN A 70 -2.73 0.00 -7.90
CA ASN A 70 -1.29 -0.04 -8.14
C ASN A 70 -0.71 1.36 -8.40
N GLN A 71 -1.40 2.20 -9.18
CA GLN A 71 -0.92 3.55 -9.53
C GLN A 71 -0.53 4.39 -8.31
N GLU A 72 -1.41 4.44 -7.30
CA GLU A 72 -1.17 5.21 -6.07
C GLU A 72 -0.07 4.57 -5.22
N ALA A 73 0.00 3.25 -5.18
CA ALA A 73 1.06 2.55 -4.48
C ALA A 73 2.43 2.92 -5.08
N LEU A 74 2.56 2.89 -6.40
CA LEU A 74 3.80 3.17 -7.14
C LEU A 74 4.31 4.59 -6.90
N ASN A 75 3.42 5.59 -6.91
CA ASN A 75 3.77 6.99 -6.65
C ASN A 75 4.41 7.21 -5.26
N ASN A 76 4.11 6.34 -4.30
CA ASN A 76 4.64 6.43 -2.95
C ASN A 76 5.95 5.66 -2.75
N LEU A 77 6.30 4.71 -3.63
CA LEU A 77 7.48 3.85 -3.45
C LEU A 77 8.81 4.63 -3.47
N SER A 78 8.89 5.68 -4.28
CA SER A 78 10.10 6.51 -4.43
C SER A 78 10.51 7.22 -3.14
N LYS A 79 9.58 7.41 -2.21
CA LYS A 79 9.82 8.08 -0.92
C LYS A 79 10.57 7.20 0.09
N CYS A 80 10.68 5.89 -0.17
CA CYS A 80 11.35 4.98 0.76
C CYS A 80 12.88 5.07 0.67
N MET A 81 13.53 5.35 1.81
CA MET A 81 15.00 5.36 1.93
C MET A 81 15.63 3.97 2.15
N LEU A 82 14.83 2.89 2.11
CA LEU A 82 15.28 1.50 2.31
C LEU A 82 16.10 1.24 3.61
N CYS A 83 15.86 2.03 4.66
CA CYS A 83 16.62 1.98 5.92
C CYS A 83 16.36 0.74 6.80
N GLY A 84 15.27 -0.01 6.55
CA GLY A 84 14.99 -1.28 7.24
C GLY A 84 14.39 -1.21 8.65
N LYS A 85 14.22 -0.03 9.26
CA LYS A 85 13.61 0.11 10.60
C LYS A 85 12.24 -0.56 10.74
N CYS A 86 11.47 -0.60 9.66
CA CYS A 86 10.15 -1.22 9.61
C CYS A 86 10.16 -2.74 9.88
N LEU A 87 11.27 -3.46 9.64
CA LEU A 87 11.38 -4.89 9.97
C LEU A 87 11.38 -5.11 11.48
N LEU A 88 12.11 -4.26 12.22
CA LEU A 88 12.36 -4.43 13.65
C LEU A 88 11.09 -4.34 14.50
N VAL A 89 10.08 -3.65 14.00
CA VAL A 89 8.83 -3.37 14.73
C VAL A 89 7.65 -4.22 14.27
N CYS A 90 7.82 -5.07 13.26
CA CYS A 90 6.70 -5.84 12.72
C CYS A 90 6.35 -7.03 13.63
N PRO A 91 5.17 -7.07 14.27
CA PRO A 91 4.81 -8.15 15.18
C PRO A 91 4.53 -9.48 14.47
N ARG A 92 4.37 -9.46 13.14
CA ARG A 92 4.10 -10.64 12.30
C ARG A 92 5.32 -11.10 11.50
N GLY A 93 6.48 -10.45 11.67
CA GLY A 93 7.70 -10.80 10.92
C GLY A 93 7.59 -10.56 9.41
N VAL A 94 6.79 -9.57 8.98
CA VAL A 94 6.69 -9.20 7.56
C VAL A 94 7.99 -8.51 7.14
N ASP A 95 8.61 -9.01 6.07
CA ASP A 95 9.81 -8.38 5.49
C ASP A 95 9.41 -7.15 4.66
N THR A 96 9.06 -6.07 5.34
CA THR A 96 8.54 -4.84 4.73
C THR A 96 9.58 -4.12 3.87
N ARG A 97 10.88 -4.31 4.14
CA ARG A 97 11.96 -3.73 3.32
C ARG A 97 12.05 -4.48 1.99
N LYS A 98 12.11 -5.81 2.01
CA LYS A 98 12.11 -6.61 0.78
C LYS A 98 10.83 -6.40 -0.01
N MET A 99 9.69 -6.29 0.66
CA MET A 99 8.41 -5.93 0.07
C MET A 99 8.52 -4.65 -0.78
N ILE A 100 9.00 -3.54 -0.21
CA ILE A 100 9.17 -2.28 -0.95
C ILE A 100 10.19 -2.42 -2.09
N LEU A 101 11.32 -3.09 -1.85
CA LEU A 101 12.35 -3.30 -2.86
C LEU A 101 11.83 -4.08 -4.07
N THR A 102 11.08 -5.15 -3.83
CA THR A 102 10.45 -5.97 -4.88
C THR A 102 9.45 -5.15 -5.70
N LEU A 103 8.68 -4.27 -5.06
CA LEU A 103 7.74 -3.38 -5.76
C LEU A 103 8.49 -2.35 -6.62
N ILE A 104 9.62 -1.81 -6.16
CA ILE A 104 10.48 -0.92 -6.96
C ILE A 104 11.10 -1.66 -8.15
N GLN A 105 11.50 -2.92 -7.97
CA GLN A 105 12.06 -3.74 -9.05
C GLN A 105 11.04 -4.04 -10.15
N TYR A 106 9.78 -4.26 -9.79
CA TYR A 106 8.71 -4.47 -10.75
C TYR A 106 8.52 -3.26 -11.69
N LEU A 107 8.72 -2.03 -11.20
CA LEU A 107 8.66 -0.81 -12.01
C LEU A 107 9.79 -0.66 -13.02
N ARG A 108 10.94 -1.28 -12.76
CA ARG A 108 12.14 -1.15 -13.60
C ARG A 108 12.23 -2.22 -14.68
N LYS A 109 11.30 -3.16 -14.69
CA LYS A 109 11.18 -4.23 -15.66
C LYS A 109 10.28 -3.78 -16.80
#